data_AF-A0A967VYJ7-F1
#
_entry.id   AF-A0A967VYJ7-F1
#
_cell.length_a   1.000
_cell.length_b   1.000
_cell.length_c   1.000
_cell.angle_alpha   90.00
_cell.angle_beta   90.00
_cell.angle_gamma   90.00
#
_symmetry.space_group_name_H-M   'P 1'
#
loop_
_entity.id
_entity.type
_entity.pdbx_description
1 polymer ?
#
loop_
_entity_poly.entity_id
_entity_poly.type
_entity_poly.pdbx_seq_one_letter_code
_entity_poly.pdbx_strand_id
1 'polypeptide(L)'
;MKRSDLTNAAQTFSQKIKNTWQIFFLPSVLIYGATLLHLFYTNPVTRSSLNSTLRNIDLISFIIAIGLALIIFNMKRKYFSRRFSRDMVEDLLQKDPDMDEQNLLKKILGKLRGKMAIVWVLGLLIVLDGVIFYWITYNDGNMHIYFIIGAFSQLINYPRKDLFLELPWYVVEGRKDFERGEIANDQHQ
;
A
#
# COMPACT_ATOMS: atom_id res chain seq x y z
N MET A 1 8.71 15.56 -25.44
CA MET A 1 8.46 16.22 -24.13
C MET A 1 9.77 16.20 -23.32
N LYS A 2 10.04 17.16 -22.42
CA LYS A 2 11.28 17.11 -21.61
C LYS A 2 11.12 16.07 -20.50
N ARG A 3 12.17 15.30 -20.22
CA ARG A 3 12.22 14.30 -19.13
C ARG A 3 11.79 14.86 -17.75
N SER A 4 11.89 16.18 -17.58
CA SER A 4 11.34 16.93 -16.45
C SER A 4 9.85 16.69 -16.23
N ASP A 5 9.06 16.60 -17.30
CA ASP A 5 7.60 16.61 -17.21
C ASP A 5 7.05 15.25 -16.76
N LEU A 6 7.66 14.16 -17.24
CA LEU A 6 7.38 12.80 -16.78
C LEU A 6 7.76 12.63 -15.30
N THR A 7 8.90 13.21 -14.90
CA THR A 7 9.38 13.17 -13.52
C THR A 7 8.44 13.97 -12.60
N ASN A 8 7.98 15.14 -13.03
CA ASN A 8 7.01 15.95 -12.31
C ASN A 8 5.66 15.23 -12.15
N ALA A 9 5.18 14.51 -13.17
CA ALA A 9 3.95 13.71 -13.09
C ALA A 9 4.07 12.59 -12.05
N ALA A 10 5.18 11.86 -12.04
CA ALA A 10 5.44 10.79 -11.07
C ALA A 10 5.63 11.32 -9.64
N GLN A 11 6.32 12.44 -9.47
CA GLN A 11 6.47 13.11 -8.17
C GLN A 11 5.12 13.62 -7.64
N THR A 12 4.31 14.25 -8.49
CA THR A 12 2.97 14.71 -8.11
C THR A 12 2.08 13.56 -7.67
N PHE A 13 2.15 12.43 -8.39
CA PHE A 13 1.43 11.21 -8.01
C PHE A 13 1.91 10.65 -6.66
N SER A 14 3.21 10.56 -6.45
CA SER A 14 3.82 10.12 -5.18
C SER A 14 3.43 11.04 -4.01
N GLN A 15 3.45 12.36 -4.23
CA GLN A 15 3.05 13.33 -3.21
C GLN A 15 1.56 13.22 -2.89
N LYS A 16 0.71 13.03 -3.90
CA LYS A 16 -0.73 12.80 -3.69
C LYS A 16 -0.96 11.54 -2.87
N ILE A 17 -0.26 10.46 -3.18
CA ILE A 17 -0.29 9.22 -2.40
C ILE A 17 0.13 9.46 -0.95
N LYS A 18 1.23 10.19 -0.73
CA LYS A 18 1.72 10.53 0.62
C LYS A 18 0.67 11.33 1.39
N ASN A 19 0.09 12.36 0.77
CA ASN A 19 -0.93 13.20 1.40
C ASN A 19 -2.19 12.38 1.70
N THR A 20 -2.65 11.55 0.77
CA THR A 20 -3.81 10.67 0.99
C THR A 20 -3.53 9.68 2.13
N TRP A 21 -2.33 9.12 2.20
CA TRP A 21 -1.91 8.30 3.33
C TRP A 21 -1.96 9.10 4.64
N GLN A 22 -1.40 10.31 4.67
CA GLN A 22 -1.46 11.15 5.88
C GLN A 22 -2.91 11.47 6.29
N ILE A 23 -3.79 11.80 5.35
CA ILE A 23 -5.19 12.15 5.65
C ILE A 23 -5.96 10.96 6.21
N PHE A 24 -5.79 9.76 5.66
CA PHE A 24 -6.52 8.59 6.16
C PHE A 24 -5.91 8.00 7.43
N PHE A 25 -4.58 8.06 7.57
CA PHE A 25 -3.89 7.33 8.64
C PHE A 25 -3.46 8.22 9.82
N LEU A 26 -3.16 9.51 9.61
CA LEU A 26 -2.78 10.42 10.71
C LEU A 26 -3.92 10.62 11.72
N PRO A 27 -5.19 10.82 11.33
CA PRO A 27 -6.29 10.92 12.29
C PRO A 27 -6.47 9.62 13.09
N SER A 28 -6.31 8.46 12.46
CA SER A 28 -6.35 7.17 13.17
C SER A 28 -5.23 7.05 14.21
N VAL A 29 -4.00 7.50 13.88
CA VAL A 29 -2.87 7.55 14.82
C VAL A 29 -3.09 8.56 15.95
N LEU A 30 -3.71 9.70 15.68
CA LEU A 30 -4.03 10.71 16.70
C LEU A 30 -5.14 10.24 17.64
N ILE A 31 -6.22 9.67 17.10
CA ILE A 31 -7.28 9.04 17.89
C ILE A 31 -6.68 7.93 18.77
N TYR A 32 -5.80 7.11 18.20
CA TYR A 32 -5.03 6.10 18.92
C TYR A 32 -4.21 6.69 20.08
N GLY A 33 -3.47 7.78 19.84
CA GLY A 33 -2.67 8.45 20.87
C GLY A 33 -3.54 9.00 22.00
N ALA A 34 -4.71 9.54 21.64
CA ALA A 34 -5.70 10.01 22.60
C ALA A 34 -6.31 8.87 23.43
N THR A 35 -6.61 7.72 22.82
CA THR A 35 -7.12 6.53 23.52
C THR A 35 -6.10 5.94 24.49
N LEU A 36 -4.82 5.88 24.09
CA LEU A 36 -3.71 5.50 24.98
C LEU A 36 -3.57 6.43 26.18
N LEU A 37 -3.56 7.75 25.92
CA LEU A 37 -3.51 8.76 26.97
C LEU A 37 -4.69 8.61 27.93
N HIS A 38 -5.91 8.52 27.40
CA HIS A 38 -7.10 8.31 28.20
C HIS A 38 -6.98 7.06 29.08
N LEU A 39 -6.50 5.94 28.54
CA LEU A 39 -6.26 4.71 29.31
C LEU A 39 -5.27 4.93 30.47
N PHE A 40 -4.11 5.52 30.18
CA PHE A 40 -3.10 5.83 31.19
C PHE A 40 -3.63 6.73 32.31
N TYR A 41 -4.53 7.66 31.97
CA TYR A 41 -5.15 8.55 32.95
C TYR A 41 -6.30 7.93 33.73
N THR A 42 -7.00 6.93 33.18
CA THR A 42 -8.24 6.41 33.77
C THR A 42 -8.09 5.09 34.51
N ASN A 43 -7.05 4.29 34.30
CA ASN A 43 -6.90 3.00 34.99
C ASN A 43 -5.44 2.67 35.39
N PRO A 44 -5.08 2.65 36.68
CA PRO A 44 -3.85 2.05 37.15
C PRO A 44 -4.02 0.53 37.28
N VAL A 45 -3.24 -0.22 36.50
CA VAL A 45 -2.93 -1.67 36.60
C VAL A 45 -3.83 -2.47 37.56
N THR A 46 -4.99 -2.93 37.09
CA THR A 46 -5.76 -3.99 37.77
C THR A 46 -5.57 -5.31 37.03
N ARG A 47 -5.11 -6.31 37.79
CA ARG A 47 -4.85 -7.68 37.32
C ARG A 47 -6.16 -8.40 36.98
N SER A 48 -6.12 -9.04 35.82
CA SER A 48 -7.09 -9.89 35.13
C SER A 48 -7.85 -10.93 35.96
N SER A 49 -9.12 -11.14 35.60
CA SER A 49 -9.72 -12.49 35.51
C SER A 49 -10.01 -12.80 34.03
N LEU A 50 -9.22 -13.68 33.42
CA LEU A 50 -9.32 -14.05 32.00
C LEU A 50 -10.66 -14.76 31.70
N ASN A 51 -11.49 -14.16 30.84
CA ASN A 51 -12.68 -14.81 30.31
C ASN A 51 -12.33 -15.61 29.03
N SER A 52 -12.57 -16.93 29.00
CA SER A 52 -12.13 -17.81 27.90
C SER A 52 -12.75 -17.46 26.54
N THR A 53 -13.97 -16.92 26.55
CA THR A 53 -14.69 -16.47 25.34
C THR A 53 -14.00 -15.27 24.67
N LEU A 54 -13.52 -14.31 25.45
CA LEU A 54 -12.86 -13.11 24.92
C LEU A 54 -11.51 -13.46 24.26
N ARG A 55 -10.79 -14.44 24.82
CA ARG A 55 -9.56 -14.98 24.21
C ARG A 55 -9.79 -15.64 22.84
N ASN A 56 -10.93 -16.32 22.65
CA ASN A 56 -11.27 -16.95 21.38
C ASN A 56 -11.65 -15.91 20.32
N ILE A 57 -12.42 -14.89 20.72
CA ILE A 57 -12.79 -13.74 19.89
C ILE A 57 -11.53 -12.99 19.43
N ASP A 58 -10.60 -12.76 20.34
CA ASP A 58 -9.28 -12.22 20.06
C ASP A 58 -8.52 -13.08 19.03
N LEU A 59 -8.40 -14.38 19.27
CA LEU A 59 -7.68 -15.27 18.34
C LEU A 59 -8.24 -15.21 16.92
N ILE A 60 -9.57 -15.09 16.77
CA ILE A 60 -10.24 -14.93 15.47
C ILE A 60 -9.85 -13.62 14.79
N SER A 61 -9.92 -12.48 15.50
CA SER A 61 -9.47 -11.18 14.98
C SER A 61 -8.00 -11.24 14.54
N PHE A 62 -7.15 -11.92 15.31
CA PHE A 62 -5.72 -12.03 15.01
C PHE A 62 -5.49 -12.79 13.71
N ILE A 63 -6.21 -13.89 13.49
CA ILE A 63 -6.15 -14.68 12.25
C ILE A 63 -6.64 -13.83 11.06
N ILE A 64 -7.73 -13.07 11.22
CA ILE A 64 -8.26 -12.17 10.18
C ILE A 64 -7.22 -11.11 9.83
N ALA A 65 -6.65 -10.45 10.83
CA ALA A 65 -5.67 -9.39 10.64
C ALA A 65 -4.37 -9.91 9.97
N ILE A 66 -3.88 -11.10 10.35
CA ILE A 66 -2.77 -11.77 9.65
C ILE A 66 -3.13 -12.07 8.20
N GLY A 67 -4.32 -12.64 7.95
CA GLY A 67 -4.77 -12.95 6.60
C GLY A 67 -4.79 -11.70 5.71
N LEU A 68 -5.38 -10.60 6.20
CA LEU A 68 -5.40 -9.32 5.50
C LEU A 68 -3.99 -8.76 5.28
N ALA A 69 -3.11 -8.83 6.29
CA ALA A 69 -1.73 -8.38 6.17
C ALA A 69 -0.93 -9.17 5.12
N LEU A 70 -1.11 -10.50 5.07
CA LEU A 70 -0.50 -11.36 4.05
C LEU A 70 -1.00 -11.03 2.65
N ILE A 71 -2.30 -10.75 2.49
CA ILE A 71 -2.87 -10.32 1.21
C ILE A 71 -2.25 -8.98 0.78
N ILE A 72 -2.17 -8.00 1.69
CA ILE A 72 -1.52 -6.70 1.42
C ILE A 72 -0.06 -6.92 1.00
N PHE A 73 0.69 -7.75 1.73
CA PHE A 73 2.09 -8.03 1.43
C PHE A 73 2.25 -8.69 0.06
N ASN A 74 1.42 -9.68 -0.27
CA ASN A 74 1.44 -10.35 -1.56
C ASN A 74 1.09 -9.37 -2.71
N MET A 75 0.08 -8.53 -2.52
CA MET A 75 -0.27 -7.49 -3.49
C MET A 75 0.87 -6.50 -3.70
N LYS A 76 1.54 -6.08 -2.61
CA LYS A 76 2.71 -5.21 -2.66
C LYS A 76 3.87 -5.85 -3.41
N ARG A 77 4.19 -7.10 -3.10
CA ARG A 77 5.27 -7.84 -3.76
C ARG A 77 4.99 -8.05 -5.24
N LYS A 78 3.74 -8.34 -5.62
CA LYS A 78 3.34 -8.60 -7.00
C LYS A 78 3.27 -7.33 -7.83
N TYR A 79 2.50 -6.34 -7.41
CA TYR A 79 2.15 -5.17 -8.23
C TYR A 79 3.04 -3.94 -8.01
N PHE A 80 3.68 -3.83 -6.86
CA PHE A 80 4.53 -2.68 -6.53
C PHE A 80 6.01 -3.09 -6.58
N SER A 81 6.37 -3.73 -7.69
CA SER A 81 7.71 -4.22 -7.97
C SER A 81 8.23 -3.64 -9.29
N ARG A 82 9.56 -3.49 -9.37
CA ARG A 82 10.24 -3.03 -10.59
C ARG A 82 9.93 -3.94 -11.79
N ARG A 83 9.89 -5.26 -11.54
CA ARG A 83 9.55 -6.27 -12.55
C ARG A 83 8.17 -6.01 -13.14
N PHE A 84 7.14 -5.86 -12.30
CA PHE A 84 5.79 -5.58 -12.77
C PHE A 84 5.70 -4.32 -13.64
N SER A 85 6.39 -3.25 -13.25
CA SER A 85 6.41 -2.00 -14.04
C SER A 85 7.06 -2.19 -15.40
N ARG A 86 8.15 -2.97 -15.49
CA ARG A 86 8.82 -3.29 -16.77
C ARG A 86 7.98 -4.18 -17.66
N ASP A 87 7.50 -5.31 -17.14
CA ASP A 87 6.65 -6.25 -17.87
C ASP A 87 5.40 -5.54 -18.43
N MET A 88 4.86 -4.56 -17.68
CA MET A 88 3.71 -3.77 -18.13
C MET A 88 4.07 -2.75 -19.22
N VAL A 89 5.29 -2.18 -19.23
CA VAL A 89 5.76 -1.33 -20.35
C VAL A 89 5.87 -2.17 -21.60
N GLU A 90 6.52 -3.33 -21.51
CA GLU A 90 6.70 -4.26 -22.63
C GLU A 90 5.36 -4.75 -23.20
N ASP A 91 4.43 -5.22 -22.36
CA ASP A 91 3.10 -5.67 -22.80
C ASP A 91 2.27 -4.55 -23.44
N LEU A 92 2.43 -3.29 -22.99
CA LEU A 92 1.74 -2.15 -23.59
C LEU A 92 2.33 -1.77 -24.95
N LEU A 93 3.66 -1.78 -25.08
CA LEU A 93 4.35 -1.49 -26.34
C LEU A 93 4.11 -2.59 -27.39
N GLN A 94 4.08 -3.86 -26.99
CA GLN A 94 3.74 -4.96 -27.90
C GLN A 94 2.31 -4.87 -28.46
N LYS A 95 1.37 -4.30 -27.70
CA LYS A 95 -0.03 -4.13 -28.13
C LYS A 95 -0.27 -2.87 -28.95
N ASP A 96 0.51 -1.83 -28.70
CA ASP A 96 0.38 -0.51 -29.31
C ASP A 96 1.77 0.15 -29.38
N PRO A 97 2.56 -0.19 -30.42
CA PRO A 97 3.95 0.27 -30.58
C PRO A 97 4.10 1.79 -30.63
N ASP A 98 3.10 2.48 -31.18
CA ASP A 98 3.12 3.93 -31.36
C ASP A 98 2.82 4.71 -30.06
N MET A 99 2.47 4.03 -28.96
CA MET A 99 2.00 4.66 -27.74
C MET A 99 3.05 5.56 -27.07
N ASP A 100 2.84 6.88 -27.12
CA ASP A 100 3.71 7.88 -26.47
C ASP A 100 4.04 7.55 -25.01
N GLU A 101 5.25 7.92 -24.58
CA GLU A 101 5.77 7.75 -23.21
C GLU A 101 4.80 8.29 -22.15
N GLN A 102 4.10 9.38 -22.45
CA GLN A 102 3.09 9.95 -21.55
C GLN A 102 1.89 9.01 -21.37
N ASN A 103 1.41 8.41 -22.45
CA ASN A 103 0.27 7.49 -22.41
C ASN A 103 0.66 6.17 -21.73
N LEU A 104 1.88 5.69 -21.94
CA LEU A 104 2.46 4.55 -21.20
C LEU A 104 2.49 4.84 -19.70
N LEU A 105 3.10 5.95 -19.30
CA LEU A 105 3.19 6.35 -17.89
C LEU A 105 1.79 6.50 -17.27
N LYS A 106 0.84 7.13 -17.98
CA LYS A 106 -0.53 7.31 -17.51
C LYS A 106 -1.26 5.98 -17.31
N LYS A 107 -1.10 5.01 -18.23
CA LYS A 107 -1.71 3.67 -18.09
C LYS A 107 -1.11 2.91 -16.91
N ILE A 108 0.22 2.95 -16.74
CA ILE A 108 0.91 2.30 -15.62
C ILE A 108 0.49 2.92 -14.28
N LEU A 109 0.52 4.25 -14.18
CA LEU A 109 0.08 4.97 -12.98
C LEU A 109 -1.39 4.71 -12.67
N GLY A 110 -2.26 4.64 -13.69
CA GLY A 110 -3.67 4.29 -13.53
C GLY A 110 -3.86 2.91 -12.92
N LYS A 111 -3.11 1.91 -13.41
CA LYS A 111 -3.16 0.54 -12.87
C LYS A 111 -2.61 0.46 -11.44
N LEU A 112 -1.48 1.11 -11.18
CA LEU A 112 -0.89 1.18 -9.84
C LEU A 112 -1.81 1.89 -8.85
N ARG A 113 -2.48 2.97 -9.27
CA ARG A 113 -3.48 3.68 -8.47
C ARG A 113 -4.63 2.76 -8.07
N GLY A 114 -5.18 1.99 -9.02
CA GLY A 114 -6.24 1.02 -8.74
C GLY A 114 -5.81 -0.05 -7.74
N LYS A 115 -4.58 -0.59 -7.89
CA LYS A 115 -4.03 -1.56 -6.92
C LYS A 115 -3.77 -0.93 -5.55
N MET A 116 -3.37 0.34 -5.51
CA MET A 116 -3.12 1.04 -4.26
C MET A 116 -4.41 1.32 -3.50
N ALA A 117 -5.50 1.67 -4.20
CA ALA A 117 -6.81 1.82 -3.59
C ALA A 117 -7.27 0.53 -2.89
N ILE A 118 -7.08 -0.64 -3.51
CA ILE A 118 -7.39 -1.93 -2.88
C ILE A 118 -6.56 -2.14 -1.61
N VAL A 119 -5.25 -1.88 -1.69
CA VAL A 119 -4.35 -1.98 -0.54
C VAL A 119 -4.78 -1.05 0.61
N TRP A 120 -5.24 0.17 0.29
CA TRP A 120 -5.79 1.09 1.28
C TRP A 120 -7.09 0.59 1.90
N VAL A 121 -8.02 0.05 1.11
CA VAL A 121 -9.26 -0.54 1.62
C VAL A 121 -8.96 -1.71 2.57
N LEU A 122 -8.05 -2.60 2.18
CA LEU A 122 -7.60 -3.70 3.05
C LEU A 122 -6.94 -3.19 4.34
N GLY A 123 -6.13 -2.13 4.24
CA GLY A 123 -5.56 -1.46 5.41
C GLY A 123 -6.63 -0.88 6.34
N LEU A 124 -7.65 -0.24 5.78
CA LEU A 124 -8.77 0.30 6.55
C LEU A 124 -9.57 -0.81 7.23
N LEU A 125 -9.75 -1.96 6.58
CA LEU A 125 -10.40 -3.13 7.18
C LEU A 125 -9.62 -3.66 8.39
N ILE A 126 -8.29 -3.71 8.34
CA ILE A 126 -7.46 -4.08 9.50
C ILE A 126 -7.65 -3.08 10.66
N VAL A 127 -7.73 -1.78 10.35
CA VAL A 127 -7.97 -0.75 11.37
C VAL A 127 -9.38 -0.89 11.97
N LEU A 128 -10.40 -1.10 11.14
CA LEU A 128 -11.78 -1.31 11.59
C LEU A 128 -11.91 -2.57 12.45
N ASP A 129 -11.24 -3.66 12.07
CA ASP A 129 -11.13 -4.87 12.88
C ASP A 129 -10.57 -4.51 14.27
N GLY A 130 -9.40 -3.87 14.34
CA GLY A 130 -8.81 -3.44 15.60
C GLY A 130 -9.72 -2.53 16.46
N VAL A 131 -10.47 -1.61 15.84
CA VAL A 131 -11.41 -0.71 16.55
C VAL A 131 -12.64 -1.46 17.05
N ILE A 132 -13.28 -2.30 16.24
CA ILE A 132 -14.48 -3.05 16.63
C ILE A 132 -14.15 -4.00 17.78
N PHE A 133 -13.04 -4.73 17.67
CA PHE A 133 -12.62 -5.65 18.73
C PHE A 133 -12.19 -4.89 20.00
N TYR A 134 -11.58 -3.70 19.87
CA TYR A 134 -11.33 -2.82 21.02
C TYR A 134 -12.63 -2.45 21.76
N TRP A 135 -13.70 -2.08 21.05
CA TRP A 135 -14.99 -1.74 21.69
C TRP A 135 -15.65 -2.94 22.37
N ILE A 136 -15.55 -4.14 21.77
CA ILE A 136 -16.11 -5.38 22.33
C ILE A 136 -15.33 -5.84 23.57
N THR A 137 -14.02 -5.58 23.62
CA THR A 137 -13.10 -6.06 24.67
C THR A 137 -12.67 -4.98 25.67
N TYR A 138 -13.29 -3.79 25.62
CA TYR A 138 -12.90 -2.57 26.33
C TYR A 138 -12.64 -2.74 27.84
N ASN A 139 -13.25 -3.76 28.48
CA ASN A 139 -13.10 -4.04 29.90
C ASN A 139 -11.98 -5.04 30.27
N ASP A 140 -11.35 -5.75 29.32
CA ASP A 140 -10.59 -6.98 29.62
C ASP A 140 -9.08 -6.93 29.34
N GLY A 141 -8.49 -5.75 29.11
CA GLY A 141 -7.03 -5.55 29.15
C GLY A 141 -6.20 -6.18 28.01
N ASN A 142 -6.81 -6.89 27.06
CA ASN A 142 -6.13 -7.50 25.88
C ASN A 142 -5.68 -6.49 24.81
N MET A 143 -5.46 -5.24 25.21
CA MET A 143 -5.26 -4.09 24.33
C MET A 143 -3.99 -4.12 23.46
N HIS A 144 -2.95 -4.89 23.79
CA HIS A 144 -1.63 -4.69 23.16
C HIS A 144 -1.43 -5.37 21.80
N ILE A 145 -2.10 -6.49 21.50
CA ILE A 145 -1.79 -7.30 20.31
C ILE A 145 -2.45 -6.75 19.04
N TYR A 146 -3.71 -6.34 19.10
CA TYR A 146 -4.46 -5.77 17.95
C TYR A 146 -3.97 -4.38 17.55
N PHE A 147 -3.44 -3.67 18.54
CA PHE A 147 -2.88 -2.33 18.46
C PHE A 147 -1.55 -2.30 17.68
N ILE A 148 -0.72 -3.32 17.88
CA ILE A 148 0.52 -3.54 17.13
C ILE A 148 0.20 -3.91 15.68
N ILE A 149 -0.79 -4.76 15.42
CA ILE A 149 -1.14 -5.16 14.04
C ILE A 149 -1.71 -3.98 13.25
N GLY A 150 -2.56 -3.14 13.85
CA GLY A 150 -3.04 -1.90 13.25
C GLY A 150 -1.90 -0.95 12.89
N ALA A 151 -0.95 -0.72 13.80
CA ALA A 151 0.22 0.13 13.58
C ALA A 151 1.23 -0.45 12.57
N PHE A 152 1.48 -1.77 12.59
CA PHE A 152 2.34 -2.43 11.61
C PHE A 152 1.68 -2.47 10.23
N SER A 153 0.35 -2.54 10.13
CA SER A 153 -0.34 -2.39 8.85
C SER A 153 -0.09 -1.00 8.22
N GLN A 154 0.11 0.04 9.04
CA GLN A 154 0.44 1.40 8.59
C GLN A 154 1.85 1.47 8.01
N LEU A 155 2.82 0.79 8.63
CA LEU A 155 4.18 0.62 8.11
C LEU A 155 4.21 -0.22 6.83
N ILE A 156 3.51 -1.35 6.83
CA ILE A 156 3.37 -2.23 5.66
C ILE A 156 2.70 -1.46 4.52
N ASN A 157 1.76 -0.55 4.80
CA ASN A 157 1.05 0.24 3.80
C ASN A 157 1.81 1.45 3.25
N TYR A 158 3.01 1.76 3.75
CA TYR A 158 3.79 2.86 3.20
C TYR A 158 4.07 2.67 1.70
N PRO A 159 3.87 3.70 0.86
CA PRO A 159 4.17 3.64 -0.55
C PRO A 159 5.69 3.48 -0.76
N ARG A 160 6.11 2.53 -1.61
CA ARG A 160 7.52 2.45 -2.04
C ARG A 160 7.85 3.64 -2.92
N LYS A 161 8.35 4.73 -2.32
CA LYS A 161 8.73 5.96 -3.02
C LYS A 161 9.69 5.69 -4.17
N ASP A 162 10.64 4.78 -3.95
CA ASP A 162 11.69 4.43 -4.91
C ASP A 162 11.10 3.90 -6.23
N LEU A 163 10.03 3.08 -6.14
CA LEU A 163 9.33 2.58 -7.32
C LEU A 163 8.74 3.70 -8.16
N PHE A 164 8.15 4.72 -7.53
CA PHE A 164 7.51 5.82 -8.25
C PHE A 164 8.52 6.79 -8.85
N LEU A 165 9.70 6.94 -8.23
CA LEU A 165 10.79 7.76 -8.75
C LEU A 165 11.45 7.11 -9.98
N GLU A 166 11.46 5.78 -10.05
CA GLU A 166 12.07 5.02 -11.14
C GLU A 166 11.13 4.78 -12.34
N LEU A 167 9.81 4.95 -12.16
CA LEU A 167 8.81 4.76 -13.22
C LEU A 167 9.08 5.55 -14.51
N PRO A 168 9.40 6.86 -14.47
CA PRO A 168 9.74 7.60 -15.68
C PRO A 168 10.95 7.01 -16.42
N TRP A 169 11.92 6.48 -15.68
CA TRP A 169 13.08 5.84 -16.28
C TRP A 169 12.70 4.52 -16.97
N TYR A 170 11.87 3.68 -16.35
CA TYR A 170 11.41 2.44 -16.98
C TYR A 170 10.62 2.66 -18.28
N VAL A 171 9.83 3.73 -18.35
CA VAL A 171 9.07 4.06 -19.57
C VAL A 171 10.00 4.50 -20.70
N VAL A 172 10.94 5.40 -20.42
CA VAL A 172 11.89 5.91 -21.42
C VAL A 172 12.85 4.80 -21.88
N GLU A 173 13.37 4.00 -20.95
CA GLU A 173 14.28 2.89 -21.26
C GLU A 173 13.55 1.81 -22.08
N GLY A 174 12.36 1.40 -21.62
CA GLY A 174 11.59 0.35 -22.29
C GLY A 174 11.19 0.73 -23.71
N ARG A 175 10.87 1.99 -23.97
CA ARG A 175 10.59 2.46 -25.33
C ARG A 175 11.82 2.43 -26.23
N LYS A 176 12.97 2.90 -25.73
CA LYS A 176 14.23 2.84 -26.47
C LYS A 176 14.70 1.42 -26.74
N ASP A 177 14.44 0.50 -25.83
CA ASP A 177 14.81 -0.91 -25.99
C ASP A 177 13.91 -1.59 -27.02
N PHE A 178 12.62 -1.26 -27.03
CA PHE A 178 11.67 -1.73 -28.05
C PHE A 178 12.04 -1.23 -29.45
N GLU A 179 12.28 0.08 -29.61
CA GLU A 179 12.70 0.68 -30.89
C GLU A 179 14.03 0.07 -31.40
N ARG A 180 15.00 -0.17 -30.51
CA ARG A 180 16.26 -0.85 -30.87
C ARG A 180 16.05 -2.31 -31.29
N GLY A 181 15.10 -3.01 -30.68
CA GLY A 181 14.76 -4.39 -31.01
C GLY A 181 14.03 -4.53 -32.36
N GLU A 182 13.15 -3.60 -32.71
CA GLU A 182 12.51 -3.56 -34.03
C GLU A 182 13.52 -3.27 -35.13
N ILE A 183 14.38 -2.27 -34.96
CA ILE A 183 15.42 -1.92 -35.95
C ILE A 183 16.36 -3.12 -36.22
N ALA A 184 16.67 -3.93 -35.20
CA ALA A 184 17.50 -5.12 -35.36
C ALA A 184 16.78 -6.25 -36.12
N ASN A 185 15.47 -6.41 -35.94
CA ASN A 185 14.69 -7.42 -36.67
C ASN A 185 14.45 -7.03 -38.13
N ASP A 186 14.27 -5.74 -38.42
CA ASP A 186 14.07 -5.25 -39.80
C ASP A 186 15.33 -5.32 -40.66
N GLN A 187 16.53 -5.33 -40.06
CA GLN A 187 17.81 -5.53 -40.78
C GLN A 187 18.10 -6.99 -41.14
N HIS A 188 17.30 -7.93 -40.65
CA HIS A 188 17.46 -9.37 -40.88
C HIS A 188 16.35 -9.98 -41.76
N GLN A 189 15.46 -9.16 -42.32
CA GLN A 189 14.50 -9.53 -43.36
C GLN A 189 14.98 -9.05 -44.73
#